data_AF-A0A1I7SZQ0-F1
#
_entry.id   AF-A0A1I7SZQ0-F1
#
_cell.length_a   1.000
_cell.length_b   1.000
_cell.length_c   1.000
_cell.angle_alpha   90.00
_cell.angle_beta   90.00
_cell.angle_gamma   90.00
#
_symmetry.space_group_name_H-M   'P 1'
#
loop_
_entity.id
_entity.type
_entity.pdbx_description
1 polymer ?
#
loop_
_entity_poly.entity_id
_entity_poly.type
_entity_poly.pdbx_seq_one_letter_code
_entity_poly.pdbx_strand_id
1 'polypeptide(L)'
;MNILLLISLFSAAFAQQLVPLNQFKGGSEQNRLPGTAPYGIYVSAYSDASSALLNIFVVSDGAQKSLSELKNRKVNGELTVYTITDKDAYLTTTLTNNDMQRLKGVIFISSSNQLNDKNFHVFDISSVFSVSPQSQGQRTYLFLNTHYGTNPYRSSIISQWKQDQNTVATIYPGVPTDAAEGYNRQIFSNPVQSDNKFSAFIANVEKFSLSVGAFYMKTQGSPGFRVEPGYWNINGMTTSALSTTGFYMKANGQPDNLVKVHVKRDGKNGKCGVNMLGSLPTGKKVTTGIYDGASKYEESSPGNPFYSPWSVPYIGENFQFSSDGGDTAEYYVQYFVSQGSQDNNPTLPPSPTLPPGPIPTVPGHVETTYLQCALCLSHIFCLLFELPNAGLLFTGIQLKRNECFPAISIYIFFICAQAVIILMMTLDIFIIVFLPAFYQTIATWKYLTGMLTIPVLYSSSIVAWGFATMNDEVVMFCNPPLGLYPTVSRFWTFSNVIINSITLVLFISLILVFYYKGKKQKSDTRKIMKRLKVSILFFISTWYVGLLAADLFNAIGLSGDLLMFMMSNLVFFVLVSYSQFFYIVIWRSPEYRNAFFAAWSWIPCCRSLKQRHSMTTKVSATAHSHQMSSAS
;
A
#
# COMPACT_ATOMS: atom_id res chain seq x y z
N MET A 1 -19.19 3.75 13.57
CA MET A 1 -18.32 4.63 14.37
C MET A 1 -16.90 4.52 13.84
N ASN A 2 -16.61 5.43 12.91
CA ASN A 2 -15.41 5.79 12.16
C ASN A 2 -14.06 5.07 12.38
N ILE A 3 -13.69 4.28 11.36
CA ILE A 3 -12.30 3.97 10.93
C ILE A 3 -11.48 5.25 10.62
N LEU A 4 -12.13 6.40 10.45
CA LEU A 4 -11.45 7.70 10.30
C LEU A 4 -10.60 8.11 11.51
N LEU A 5 -10.89 7.62 12.72
CA LEU A 5 -10.10 7.95 13.92
C LEU A 5 -8.77 7.18 14.03
N LEU A 6 -8.64 6.05 13.33
CA LEU A 6 -7.38 5.29 13.30
C LEU A 6 -6.39 5.86 12.27
N ILE A 7 -6.89 6.58 11.26
CA ILE A 7 -6.07 7.25 10.25
C ILE A 7 -5.51 8.57 10.79
N SER A 8 -6.19 9.23 11.73
CA SER A 8 -5.70 10.47 12.35
C SER A 8 -4.46 10.30 13.25
N LEU A 9 -4.17 9.08 13.71
CA LEU A 9 -2.96 8.79 14.52
C LEU A 9 -1.74 8.39 13.67
N PHE A 10 -1.94 8.12 12.37
CA PHE A 10 -0.89 7.90 11.38
C PHE A 10 -0.87 9.00 10.30
N SER A 11 -1.18 10.25 10.69
CA SER A 11 -0.61 11.37 9.96
C SER A 11 0.90 11.43 10.25
N ALA A 12 1.67 10.55 9.62
CA ALA A 12 2.76 11.12 8.84
C ALA A 12 2.05 12.12 7.93
N ALA A 13 2.10 13.41 8.27
CA ALA A 13 1.47 14.45 7.48
C ALA A 13 2.12 14.37 6.10
N PHE A 14 1.50 13.63 5.18
CA PHE A 14 1.79 13.79 3.77
C PHE A 14 1.42 15.25 3.49
N ALA A 15 2.44 16.07 3.24
CA ALA A 15 2.26 17.49 2.98
C ALA A 15 1.38 17.75 1.75
N GLN A 16 1.27 16.75 0.85
CA GLN A 16 0.48 16.81 -0.37
C GLN A 16 -0.98 16.49 -0.11
N GLN A 17 -1.88 17.42 -0.42
CA GLN A 17 -3.32 17.22 -0.23
C GLN A 17 -4.13 17.88 -1.33
N LEU A 18 -5.24 17.24 -1.72
CA LEU A 18 -6.27 17.84 -2.55
C LEU A 18 -7.49 18.11 -1.67
N VAL A 19 -7.71 19.38 -1.33
CA VAL A 19 -8.72 19.81 -0.37
C VAL A 19 -9.90 20.46 -1.10
N PRO A 20 -11.10 19.85 -1.08
CA PRO A 20 -12.30 20.47 -1.62
C PRO A 20 -12.68 21.75 -0.87
N LEU A 21 -13.08 22.80 -1.59
CA LEU A 21 -13.46 24.08 -0.98
C LEU A 21 -14.66 23.97 -0.03
N ASN A 22 -15.55 23.02 -0.30
CA ASN A 22 -16.75 22.79 0.50
C ASN A 22 -16.49 22.15 1.87
N GLN A 23 -15.24 21.82 2.20
CA GLN A 23 -14.84 21.33 3.52
C GLN A 23 -14.44 22.46 4.49
N PHE A 24 -14.20 23.67 3.99
CA PHE A 24 -13.84 24.80 4.82
C PHE A 24 -15.07 25.46 5.47
N LYS A 25 -14.88 25.97 6.68
CA LYS A 25 -15.88 26.75 7.42
C LYS A 25 -15.93 28.18 6.90
N GLY A 26 -17.15 28.69 6.72
CA GLY A 26 -17.43 30.09 6.43
C GLY A 26 -17.54 30.94 7.71
N GLY A 27 -18.03 32.18 7.56
CA GLY A 27 -18.29 33.07 8.70
C GLY A 27 -17.04 33.67 9.32
N SER A 28 -16.03 33.96 8.50
CA SER A 28 -14.73 34.54 8.89
C SER A 28 -13.88 33.68 9.82
N GLU A 29 -14.20 32.39 9.92
CA GLU A 29 -13.39 31.40 10.62
C GLU A 29 -11.98 31.26 9.99
N GLN A 30 -10.99 30.94 10.83
CA GLN A 30 -9.63 30.66 10.38
C GLN A 30 -9.45 29.17 10.11
N ASN A 31 -9.50 28.80 8.83
CA ASN A 31 -9.27 27.42 8.40
C ASN A 31 -7.77 27.21 8.15
N ARG A 32 -7.05 26.68 9.14
CA ARG A 32 -5.61 26.41 9.02
C ARG A 32 -5.33 25.49 7.84
N LEU A 33 -4.37 25.89 7.01
CA LEU A 33 -3.99 25.09 5.85
C LEU A 33 -3.05 23.96 6.28
N PRO A 34 -3.35 22.71 5.91
CA PRO A 34 -2.54 21.57 6.31
C PRO A 34 -1.23 21.55 5.50
N GLY A 35 -0.08 21.42 6.16
CA GLY A 35 1.22 21.30 5.50
C GLY A 35 2.40 21.78 6.35
N THR A 36 3.61 21.41 5.96
CA THR A 36 4.86 21.90 6.57
C THR A 36 5.48 22.92 5.62
N ALA A 37 5.51 24.19 6.01
CA ALA A 37 6.09 25.25 5.19
C ALA A 37 7.61 25.00 4.95
N PRO A 38 8.16 25.33 3.77
CA PRO A 38 7.46 25.95 2.64
C PRO A 38 6.69 24.93 1.77
N TYR A 39 5.53 25.34 1.25
CA TYR A 39 4.73 24.55 0.31
C TYR A 39 4.03 25.43 -0.72
N GLY A 40 3.55 24.82 -1.81
CA GLY A 40 2.84 25.50 -2.89
C GLY A 40 1.34 25.28 -2.83
N ILE A 41 0.57 26.31 -3.15
CA ILE A 41 -0.89 26.28 -3.32
C ILE A 41 -1.25 26.47 -4.78
N TYR A 42 -2.13 25.61 -5.29
CA TYR A 42 -2.72 25.68 -6.62
C TYR A 42 -4.24 25.59 -6.49
N VAL A 43 -4.97 26.46 -7.19
CA VAL A 43 -6.43 26.58 -7.07
C VAL A 43 -7.10 26.25 -8.39
N SER A 44 -7.96 25.24 -8.39
CA SER A 44 -8.87 24.94 -9.51
C SER A 44 -10.30 25.04 -9.00
N ALA A 45 -11.10 25.93 -9.58
CA ALA A 45 -12.49 26.13 -9.15
C ALA A 45 -13.36 26.62 -10.30
N TYR A 46 -13.27 25.97 -11.46
CA TYR A 46 -13.89 26.42 -12.71
C TYR A 46 -15.38 26.72 -12.57
N SER A 47 -16.13 25.79 -12.00
CA SER A 47 -17.60 25.87 -11.89
C SER A 47 -18.10 26.78 -10.76
N ASP A 48 -17.20 27.31 -9.94
CA ASP A 48 -17.57 28.23 -8.86
C ASP A 48 -17.60 29.67 -9.37
N ALA A 49 -18.63 30.41 -8.94
CA ALA A 49 -18.81 31.80 -9.34
C ALA A 49 -17.65 32.68 -8.85
N SER A 50 -17.12 33.52 -9.75
CA SER A 50 -16.04 34.45 -9.40
C SER A 50 -16.39 35.39 -8.25
N SER A 51 -17.67 35.77 -8.11
CA SER A 51 -18.16 36.59 -6.99
C SER A 51 -18.02 35.89 -5.63
N ALA A 52 -18.20 34.57 -5.57
CA ALA A 52 -17.94 33.79 -4.36
C ALA A 52 -16.43 33.69 -4.09
N LEU A 53 -15.63 33.32 -5.10
CA LEU A 53 -14.18 33.13 -4.97
C LEU A 53 -13.42 34.42 -4.61
N LEU A 54 -13.96 35.59 -4.95
CA LEU A 54 -13.42 36.89 -4.53
C LEU A 54 -13.55 37.14 -3.03
N ASN A 55 -14.47 36.46 -2.35
CA ASN A 55 -14.71 36.58 -0.91
C ASN A 55 -14.01 35.47 -0.09
N ILE A 56 -13.17 34.65 -0.72
CA ILE A 56 -12.40 33.59 -0.06
C ILE A 56 -10.92 33.93 -0.21
N PHE A 57 -10.21 34.03 0.90
CA PHE A 57 -8.83 34.50 0.96
C PHE A 57 -7.91 33.47 1.59
N VAL A 58 -6.74 33.28 0.98
CA VAL A 58 -5.57 32.72 1.65
C VAL A 58 -4.82 33.86 2.32
N VAL A 59 -4.53 33.71 3.62
CA VAL A 59 -3.78 34.67 4.43
C VAL A 59 -2.46 34.03 4.82
N SER A 60 -1.34 34.68 4.50
CA SER A 60 0.03 34.26 4.82
C SER A 60 0.93 35.49 4.93
N ASP A 61 1.85 35.51 5.90
CA ASP A 61 2.86 36.58 6.04
C ASP A 61 2.25 38.00 6.04
N GLY A 62 1.07 38.17 6.63
CA GLY A 62 0.34 39.45 6.69
C GLY A 62 -0.30 39.90 5.36
N ALA A 63 -0.13 39.14 4.27
CA ALA A 63 -0.78 39.38 2.99
C ALA A 63 -2.01 38.49 2.80
N GLN A 64 -2.99 38.99 2.04
CA GLN A 64 -4.18 38.23 1.65
C GLN A 64 -4.30 38.13 0.14
N LYS A 65 -4.65 36.94 -0.35
CA LYS A 65 -4.87 36.65 -1.78
C LYS A 65 -6.18 35.92 -1.97
N SER A 66 -7.04 36.45 -2.84
CA SER A 66 -8.34 35.81 -3.11
C SER A 66 -8.16 34.53 -3.94
N LEU A 67 -9.03 33.55 -3.75
CA LEU A 67 -9.03 32.35 -4.58
C LEU A 67 -9.34 32.65 -6.05
N SER A 68 -10.11 33.72 -6.31
CA SER A 68 -10.33 34.23 -7.67
C SER A 68 -9.03 34.69 -8.33
N GLU A 69 -8.16 35.41 -7.59
CA GLU A 69 -6.83 35.78 -8.10
C GLU A 69 -5.98 34.54 -8.36
N LEU A 70 -5.90 33.61 -7.39
CA LEU A 70 -5.05 32.43 -7.50
C LEU A 70 -5.46 31.48 -8.64
N LYS A 71 -6.76 31.23 -8.81
CA LYS A 71 -7.31 30.41 -9.92
C LYS A 71 -6.93 30.95 -11.30
N ASN A 72 -6.83 32.28 -11.42
CA ASN A 72 -6.59 32.96 -12.69
C ASN A 72 -5.10 33.16 -13.00
N ARG A 73 -4.20 32.83 -12.07
CA ARG A 73 -2.75 32.81 -12.32
C ARG A 73 -2.36 31.57 -13.12
N LYS A 74 -2.56 31.62 -14.43
CA LYS A 74 -2.23 30.51 -15.33
C LYS A 74 -1.74 30.95 -16.70
N VAL A 75 -0.90 30.13 -17.31
CA VAL A 75 -0.39 30.29 -18.68
C VAL A 75 -0.69 29.01 -19.45
N ASN A 76 -1.46 29.09 -20.53
CA ASN A 76 -1.84 27.93 -21.35
C ASN A 76 -2.45 26.74 -20.56
N GLY A 77 -3.24 27.04 -19.52
CA GLY A 77 -3.85 26.04 -18.64
C GLY A 77 -2.97 25.59 -17.48
N GLU A 78 -1.67 25.90 -17.47
CA GLU A 78 -0.75 25.60 -16.37
C GLU A 78 -0.91 26.65 -15.25
N LEU A 79 -1.24 26.20 -14.04
CA LEU A 79 -1.37 27.03 -12.85
C LEU A 79 0.00 27.46 -12.33
N THR A 80 0.12 28.73 -11.97
CA THR A 80 1.29 29.25 -11.26
C THR A 80 1.13 29.04 -9.76
N VAL A 81 2.17 28.51 -9.13
CA VAL A 81 2.19 28.26 -7.69
C VAL A 81 2.09 29.55 -6.88
N TYR A 82 1.30 29.52 -5.80
CA TYR A 82 1.39 30.49 -4.73
C TYR A 82 2.13 29.87 -3.54
N THR A 83 3.34 30.37 -3.28
CA THR A 83 4.20 29.81 -2.23
C THR A 83 3.80 30.32 -0.86
N ILE A 84 3.66 29.39 0.08
CA ILE A 84 3.48 29.67 1.50
C ILE A 84 4.79 29.38 2.22
N THR A 85 5.28 30.39 2.94
CA THR A 85 6.49 30.31 3.77
C THR A 85 6.16 30.33 5.27
N ASP A 86 4.99 30.81 5.64
CA ASP A 86 4.51 30.84 7.02
C ASP A 86 3.85 29.52 7.43
N LYS A 87 4.16 29.05 8.65
CA LYS A 87 3.51 27.90 9.29
C LYS A 87 2.06 28.21 9.69
N ASP A 88 1.72 29.49 9.82
CA ASP A 88 0.43 29.95 10.33
C ASP A 88 -0.59 30.27 9.22
N ALA A 89 -0.28 29.99 7.95
CA ALA A 89 -1.18 30.28 6.84
C ALA A 89 -2.57 29.61 6.98
N TYR A 90 -3.61 30.34 6.61
CA TYR A 90 -4.99 29.89 6.72
C TYR A 90 -5.87 30.44 5.61
N LEU A 91 -7.03 29.81 5.43
CA LEU A 91 -8.10 30.27 4.56
C LEU A 91 -9.23 30.87 5.39
N THR A 92 -9.73 32.03 4.97
CA THR A 92 -10.89 32.69 5.60
C THR A 92 -11.84 33.25 4.55
N THR A 93 -13.10 33.44 4.92
CA THR A 93 -14.14 33.92 4.00
C THR A 93 -15.33 34.52 4.74
N THR A 94 -15.97 35.53 4.17
CA THR A 94 -17.24 36.09 4.67
C THR A 94 -18.47 35.28 4.25
N LEU A 95 -18.30 34.29 3.36
CA LEU A 95 -19.39 33.41 2.93
C LEU A 95 -19.92 32.58 4.10
N THR A 96 -21.21 32.21 4.06
CA THR A 96 -21.79 31.33 5.07
C THR A 96 -21.33 29.88 4.88
N ASN A 97 -21.46 29.04 5.91
CA ASN A 97 -21.21 27.59 5.78
C ASN A 97 -22.07 26.95 4.67
N ASN A 98 -23.30 27.42 4.48
CA ASN A 98 -24.20 26.93 3.44
C ASN A 98 -23.70 27.29 2.03
N ASP A 99 -23.12 28.47 1.87
CA ASP A 99 -22.52 28.90 0.60
C ASP A 99 -21.23 28.12 0.32
N MET A 100 -20.40 27.90 1.33
CA MET A 100 -19.19 27.08 1.22
C MET A 100 -19.51 25.65 0.78
N GLN A 101 -20.55 25.03 1.35
CA GLN A 101 -20.97 23.66 0.99
C GLN A 101 -21.37 23.48 -0.49
N ARG A 102 -21.76 24.55 -1.17
CA ARG A 102 -22.17 24.53 -2.59
C ARG A 102 -20.97 24.55 -3.54
N LEU A 103 -19.80 24.99 -3.08
CA LEU A 103 -18.60 25.10 -3.90
C LEU A 103 -18.12 23.75 -4.40
N LYS A 104 -17.50 23.76 -5.58
CA LYS A 104 -17.05 22.59 -6.35
C LYS A 104 -15.56 22.58 -6.62
N GLY A 105 -14.88 23.68 -6.32
CA GLY A 105 -13.45 23.86 -6.46
C GLY A 105 -12.64 23.04 -5.46
N VAL A 106 -11.34 23.03 -5.72
CA VAL A 106 -10.32 22.33 -4.94
C VAL A 106 -9.07 23.20 -4.81
N ILE A 107 -8.38 23.02 -3.69
CA ILE A 107 -7.02 23.51 -3.48
C ILE A 107 -6.09 22.30 -3.47
N PHE A 108 -5.09 22.30 -4.34
CA PHE A 108 -3.97 21.37 -4.23
C PHE A 108 -2.84 22.04 -3.44
N ILE A 109 -2.43 21.39 -2.36
CA ILE A 109 -1.30 21.77 -1.52
C ILE A 109 -0.16 20.82 -1.86
N SER A 110 0.99 21.33 -2.27
CA SER A 110 2.16 20.54 -2.64
C SER A 110 3.05 20.26 -1.42
N SER A 111 3.99 19.32 -1.54
CA SER A 111 5.12 19.25 -0.60
C SER A 111 6.18 20.30 -0.92
N SER A 112 7.13 20.49 0.00
CA SER A 112 8.35 21.25 -0.27
C SER A 112 9.18 20.63 -1.40
N ASN A 113 9.17 19.30 -1.54
CA ASN A 113 9.88 18.62 -2.63
C ASN A 113 9.26 18.95 -3.99
N GLN A 114 7.93 18.88 -4.10
CA GLN A 114 7.21 19.25 -5.32
C GLN A 114 7.32 20.75 -5.63
N LEU A 115 7.32 21.61 -4.60
CA LEU A 115 7.53 23.05 -4.77
C LEU A 115 8.91 23.35 -5.39
N ASN A 116 9.93 22.60 -4.99
CA ASN A 116 11.30 22.78 -5.47
C ASN A 116 11.59 22.04 -6.79
N ASP A 117 10.68 21.18 -7.26
CA ASP A 117 10.83 20.43 -8.49
C ASP A 117 10.36 21.25 -9.71
N LYS A 118 11.31 21.73 -10.50
CA LYS A 118 11.04 22.48 -11.74
C LYS A 118 10.33 21.66 -12.82
N ASN A 119 10.24 20.34 -12.65
CA ASN A 119 9.56 19.43 -13.57
C ASN A 119 8.17 19.02 -13.07
N PHE A 120 7.72 19.59 -11.95
CA PHE A 120 6.38 19.42 -11.42
C PHE A 120 5.47 20.53 -11.97
N HIS A 121 4.48 20.13 -12.76
CA HIS A 121 3.56 21.05 -13.44
C HIS A 121 2.12 20.74 -13.04
N VAL A 122 1.34 21.77 -12.74
CA VAL A 122 -0.08 21.61 -12.36
C VAL A 122 -0.95 22.32 -13.39
N PHE A 123 -1.89 21.60 -13.99
CA PHE A 123 -2.81 22.09 -15.00
C PHE A 123 -4.24 22.16 -14.48
N ASP A 124 -4.94 23.23 -14.83
CA ASP A 124 -6.38 23.40 -14.61
C ASP A 124 -7.14 23.11 -15.91
N ILE A 125 -7.97 22.06 -15.91
CA ILE A 125 -8.78 21.67 -17.07
C ILE A 125 -10.05 22.53 -17.12
N SER A 126 -9.85 23.82 -17.37
CA SER A 126 -10.91 24.81 -17.57
C SER A 126 -11.08 25.24 -19.03
N SER A 127 -10.09 24.99 -19.86
CA SER A 127 -10.10 25.28 -21.30
C SER A 127 -9.25 24.25 -22.05
N VAL A 128 -9.27 24.33 -23.37
CA VAL A 128 -8.40 23.53 -24.24
C VAL A 128 -6.95 23.98 -24.05
N PHE A 129 -6.02 23.02 -23.96
CA PHE A 129 -4.58 23.27 -24.07
C PHE A 129 -3.85 22.05 -24.67
N SER A 130 -2.58 22.22 -25.01
CA SER A 130 -1.74 21.13 -25.52
C SER A 130 -0.41 21.10 -24.79
N VAL A 131 0.05 19.88 -24.49
CA VAL A 131 1.39 19.61 -23.97
C VAL A 131 2.26 19.25 -25.16
N SER A 132 3.42 19.89 -25.26
CA SER A 132 4.39 19.65 -26.33
C SER A 132 5.23 18.40 -26.05
N PRO A 133 5.59 17.61 -27.07
CA PRO A 133 6.45 16.46 -26.88
C PRO A 133 7.88 16.87 -26.48
N GLN A 134 8.53 16.05 -25.67
CA GLN A 134 9.93 16.20 -25.30
C GLN A 134 10.63 14.84 -25.31
N SER A 135 11.85 14.79 -25.84
CA SER A 135 12.60 13.54 -26.01
C SER A 135 13.27 13.04 -24.73
N GLN A 136 13.55 13.92 -23.76
CA GLN A 136 14.28 13.59 -22.54
C GLN A 136 13.75 14.39 -21.33
N GLY A 137 14.15 13.96 -20.13
CA GLY A 137 13.78 14.60 -18.87
C GLY A 137 12.59 13.92 -18.18
N GLN A 138 12.67 13.81 -16.86
CA GLN A 138 11.54 13.34 -16.05
C GLN A 138 10.59 14.49 -15.78
N ARG A 139 9.29 14.27 -15.93
CA ARG A 139 8.26 15.26 -15.61
C ARG A 139 7.09 14.62 -14.88
N THR A 140 6.45 15.43 -14.04
CA THR A 140 5.19 15.09 -13.39
C THR A 140 4.16 16.17 -13.73
N TYR A 141 3.10 15.76 -14.39
CA TYR A 141 1.96 16.63 -14.71
C TYR A 141 0.78 16.25 -13.82
N LEU A 142 0.30 17.16 -12.99
CA LEU A 142 -0.95 17.02 -12.24
C LEU A 142 -2.06 17.77 -12.99
N PHE A 143 -3.20 17.11 -13.21
CA PHE A 143 -4.36 17.70 -13.85
C PHE A 143 -5.51 17.80 -12.85
N LEU A 144 -6.01 19.02 -12.64
CA LEU A 144 -7.16 19.31 -11.79
C LEU A 144 -8.38 19.58 -12.67
N ASN A 145 -9.49 18.89 -12.40
CA ASN A 145 -10.72 19.05 -13.14
C ASN A 145 -11.90 19.38 -12.21
N THR A 146 -12.30 20.66 -12.24
CA THR A 146 -13.44 21.18 -11.49
C THR A 146 -14.56 21.64 -12.41
N HIS A 147 -14.64 21.06 -13.62
CA HIS A 147 -15.67 21.35 -14.62
C HIS A 147 -16.92 20.46 -14.42
N TYR A 148 -17.91 20.97 -13.68
CA TYR A 148 -19.20 20.29 -13.42
C TYR A 148 -20.23 20.53 -14.53
N GLY A 149 -19.89 21.27 -15.59
CA GLY A 149 -20.74 21.42 -16.78
C GLY A 149 -20.66 20.26 -17.78
N THR A 150 -19.80 19.26 -17.56
CA THR A 150 -19.69 18.09 -18.46
C THR A 150 -20.65 16.98 -18.04
N ASN A 151 -20.98 16.08 -18.96
CA ASN A 151 -21.70 14.84 -18.66
C ASN A 151 -20.89 13.62 -19.17
N PRO A 152 -20.33 12.77 -18.27
CA PRO A 152 -20.36 12.86 -16.80
C PRO A 152 -19.59 14.05 -16.24
N TYR A 153 -19.83 14.39 -14.97
CA TYR A 153 -19.18 15.53 -14.31
C TYR A 153 -17.65 15.35 -14.25
N ARG A 154 -16.91 16.46 -14.41
CA ARG A 154 -15.44 16.48 -14.35
C ARG A 154 -14.79 15.58 -15.41
N SER A 155 -15.36 15.59 -16.62
CA SER A 155 -14.81 14.86 -17.76
C SER A 155 -13.77 15.69 -18.50
N SER A 156 -12.72 15.02 -18.92
CA SER A 156 -11.65 15.56 -19.76
C SER A 156 -11.35 14.59 -20.90
N ILE A 157 -11.08 15.11 -22.09
CA ILE A 157 -10.66 14.34 -23.25
C ILE A 157 -9.16 14.50 -23.42
N ILE A 158 -8.44 13.38 -23.59
CA ILE A 158 -7.07 13.34 -24.05
C ILE A 158 -7.07 12.85 -25.50
N SER A 159 -6.38 13.58 -26.37
CA SER A 159 -6.35 13.32 -27.81
C SER A 159 -5.06 13.79 -28.47
N GLN A 160 -4.90 13.48 -29.76
CA GLN A 160 -3.71 13.88 -30.55
C GLN A 160 -2.39 13.44 -29.90
N TRP A 161 -2.39 12.24 -29.31
CA TRP A 161 -1.24 11.68 -28.64
C TRP A 161 -0.10 11.42 -29.62
N LYS A 162 1.08 11.95 -29.32
CA LYS A 162 2.31 11.81 -30.10
C LYS A 162 3.44 11.46 -29.14
N GLN A 163 3.99 10.27 -29.28
CA GLN A 163 5.00 9.77 -28.36
C GLN A 163 6.12 9.08 -29.14
N ASP A 164 7.36 9.24 -28.69
CA ASP A 164 8.51 8.53 -29.23
C ASP A 164 8.71 7.19 -28.50
N GLN A 165 9.21 6.18 -29.20
CA GLN A 165 9.40 4.82 -28.65
C GLN A 165 10.35 4.75 -27.45
N ASN A 166 11.25 5.73 -27.29
CA ASN A 166 12.19 5.80 -26.17
C ASN A 166 11.63 6.53 -24.95
N THR A 167 10.40 7.03 -25.04
CA THR A 167 9.76 7.77 -23.96
C THR A 167 8.74 6.90 -23.23
N VAL A 168 8.54 7.17 -21.96
CA VAL A 168 7.57 6.47 -21.11
C VAL A 168 6.58 7.47 -20.56
N ALA A 169 5.30 7.14 -20.62
CA ALA A 169 4.23 7.92 -20.01
C ALA A 169 3.29 7.00 -19.24
N THR A 170 3.04 7.35 -17.98
CA THR A 170 2.19 6.56 -17.09
C THR A 170 1.21 7.47 -16.36
N ILE A 171 -0.08 7.13 -16.41
CA ILE A 171 -1.18 7.91 -15.82
C ILE A 171 -1.70 7.19 -14.57
N TYR A 172 -2.00 7.96 -13.55
CA TYR A 172 -2.51 7.51 -12.25
C TYR A 172 -3.72 8.37 -11.83
N PRO A 173 -4.71 7.78 -11.14
CA PRO A 173 -5.82 8.54 -10.57
C PRO A 173 -5.37 9.33 -9.33
N GLY A 174 -6.01 10.46 -9.06
CA GLY A 174 -5.74 11.28 -7.87
C GLY A 174 -4.58 12.26 -8.03
N VAL A 175 -3.77 12.41 -6.98
CA VAL A 175 -2.65 13.37 -6.91
C VAL A 175 -1.34 12.66 -6.55
N PRO A 176 -0.19 13.14 -7.05
CA PRO A 176 1.10 12.52 -6.78
C PRO A 176 1.57 12.81 -5.34
N THR A 177 2.27 11.84 -4.76
CA THR A 177 2.95 11.98 -3.47
C THR A 177 4.47 11.94 -3.66
N ASP A 178 5.23 12.30 -2.62
CA ASP A 178 6.70 12.15 -2.63
C ASP A 178 7.13 10.67 -2.58
N ALA A 179 6.22 9.75 -2.25
CA ALA A 179 6.52 8.33 -2.25
C ALA A 179 6.60 7.78 -3.68
N ALA A 180 7.44 6.76 -3.87
CA ALA A 180 7.46 6.01 -5.12
C ALA A 180 6.11 5.34 -5.37
N GLU A 181 5.72 5.27 -6.65
CA GLU A 181 4.45 4.64 -7.02
C GLU A 181 4.46 3.15 -6.69
N GLY A 182 3.31 2.68 -6.18
CA GLY A 182 3.13 1.26 -5.92
C GLY A 182 3.15 0.44 -7.21
N TYR A 183 3.57 -0.82 -7.11
CA TYR A 183 3.57 -1.75 -8.23
C TYR A 183 2.15 -1.91 -8.81
N ASN A 184 2.04 -1.79 -10.14
CA ASN A 184 0.82 -1.99 -10.93
C ASN A 184 -0.36 -1.07 -10.55
N ARG A 185 -0.10 0.18 -10.17
CA ARG A 185 -1.17 1.13 -9.80
C ARG A 185 -1.59 2.09 -10.90
N GLN A 186 -0.93 2.06 -12.04
CA GLN A 186 -1.28 2.89 -13.18
C GLN A 186 -2.63 2.47 -13.79
N ILE A 187 -3.35 3.45 -14.32
CA ILE A 187 -4.58 3.22 -15.10
C ILE A 187 -4.30 3.20 -16.60
N PHE A 188 -3.15 3.76 -17.02
CA PHE A 188 -2.67 3.73 -18.39
C PHE A 188 -1.15 3.82 -18.40
N SER A 189 -0.48 3.07 -19.28
CA SER A 189 0.92 3.31 -19.62
C SER A 189 1.21 3.12 -21.11
N ASN A 190 2.16 3.88 -21.63
CA ASN A 190 2.79 3.62 -22.92
C ASN A 190 4.32 3.80 -22.78
N PRO A 191 5.17 2.77 -22.99
CA PRO A 191 4.85 1.41 -23.41
C PRO A 191 3.82 0.70 -22.52
N VAL A 192 2.96 -0.09 -23.17
CA VAL A 192 1.92 -0.85 -22.48
C VAL A 192 2.61 -1.94 -21.68
N GLN A 193 2.34 -1.96 -20.38
CA GLN A 193 2.78 -3.03 -19.48
C GLN A 193 1.55 -3.81 -19.05
N SER A 194 1.49 -5.10 -19.36
CA SER A 194 0.34 -5.94 -19.02
C SER A 194 0.78 -7.08 -18.12
N ASP A 195 0.56 -8.33 -18.53
CA ASP A 195 1.09 -9.51 -17.87
C ASP A 195 2.58 -9.74 -18.21
N ASN A 196 3.20 -10.76 -17.61
CA ASN A 196 4.60 -11.12 -17.88
C ASN A 196 4.86 -11.56 -19.35
N LYS A 197 3.85 -11.54 -20.23
CA LYS A 197 3.91 -11.99 -21.62
C LYS A 197 3.74 -10.84 -22.63
N PHE A 198 3.41 -9.62 -22.18
CA PHE A 198 3.25 -8.46 -23.04
C PHE A 198 3.82 -7.16 -22.46
N SER A 199 4.83 -6.63 -23.15
CA SER A 199 5.35 -5.27 -22.98
C SER A 199 5.69 -4.71 -24.35
N ALA A 200 4.98 -3.69 -24.81
CA ALA A 200 5.18 -3.12 -26.14
C ALA A 200 4.89 -1.62 -26.17
N PHE A 201 5.74 -0.87 -26.88
CA PHE A 201 5.40 0.49 -27.28
C PHE A 201 4.34 0.43 -28.39
N ILE A 202 3.29 1.25 -28.25
CA ILE A 202 2.25 1.36 -29.26
C ILE A 202 2.12 2.82 -29.67
N ALA A 203 2.46 3.12 -30.93
CA ALA A 203 2.48 4.48 -31.46
C ALA A 203 1.09 5.12 -31.52
N ASN A 204 0.06 4.32 -31.82
CA ASN A 204 -1.31 4.80 -31.94
C ASN A 204 -2.03 4.66 -30.59
N VAL A 205 -2.30 5.80 -29.95
CA VAL A 205 -3.14 5.88 -28.75
C VAL A 205 -4.48 6.49 -29.14
N GLU A 206 -5.56 5.76 -28.88
CA GLU A 206 -6.91 6.23 -29.21
C GLU A 206 -7.29 7.49 -28.42
N LYS A 207 -8.22 8.30 -28.93
CA LYS A 207 -8.84 9.38 -28.14
C LYS A 207 -9.62 8.75 -26.97
N PHE A 208 -9.43 9.24 -25.75
CA PHE A 208 -10.12 8.74 -24.58
C PHE A 208 -10.51 9.86 -23.61
N SER A 209 -11.28 9.52 -22.58
CA SER A 209 -11.69 10.47 -21.54
C SER A 209 -11.41 9.99 -20.12
N LEU A 210 -11.12 10.95 -19.25
CA LEU A 210 -10.98 10.79 -17.81
C LEU A 210 -12.01 11.67 -17.09
N SER A 211 -12.91 11.06 -16.34
CA SER A 211 -14.03 11.68 -15.62
C SER A 211 -13.79 11.65 -14.11
N VAL A 212 -12.68 12.27 -13.69
CA VAL A 212 -12.19 12.29 -12.31
C VAL A 212 -11.80 13.71 -11.92
N GLY A 213 -11.86 14.05 -10.64
CA GLY A 213 -11.52 15.39 -10.16
C GLY A 213 -10.03 15.73 -10.21
N ALA A 214 -9.17 14.71 -10.17
CA ALA A 214 -7.75 14.85 -10.39
C ALA A 214 -7.14 13.55 -10.92
N PHE A 215 -6.12 13.67 -11.75
CA PHE A 215 -5.23 12.60 -12.17
C PHE A 215 -3.85 13.18 -12.46
N TYR A 216 -2.82 12.34 -12.48
CA TYR A 216 -1.47 12.80 -12.80
C TYR A 216 -0.76 11.84 -13.74
N MET A 217 0.22 12.38 -14.46
CA MET A 217 1.04 11.67 -15.41
C MET A 217 2.51 11.83 -15.01
N LYS A 218 3.22 10.71 -14.88
CA LYS A 218 4.68 10.67 -14.73
C LYS A 218 5.30 10.22 -16.04
N THR A 219 6.34 10.92 -16.47
CA THR A 219 6.95 10.67 -17.78
C THR A 219 8.48 10.67 -17.72
N GLN A 220 9.10 9.91 -18.62
CA GLN A 220 10.53 9.95 -18.95
C GLN A 220 10.63 10.29 -20.45
N GLY A 221 11.03 11.53 -20.77
CA GLY A 221 10.54 12.21 -21.98
C GLY A 221 9.04 12.50 -21.85
N SER A 222 8.48 13.43 -22.61
CA SER A 222 7.06 13.78 -22.53
C SER A 222 6.36 13.47 -23.86
N PRO A 223 5.21 12.75 -23.85
CA PRO A 223 4.36 12.71 -25.03
C PRO A 223 3.79 14.12 -25.28
N GLY A 224 3.49 14.40 -26.54
CA GLY A 224 2.66 15.53 -26.94
C GLY A 224 1.20 15.09 -27.00
N PHE A 225 0.29 15.87 -26.44
CA PHE A 225 -1.14 15.56 -26.45
C PHE A 225 -1.98 16.81 -26.19
N ARG A 226 -3.24 16.76 -26.60
CA ARG A 226 -4.24 17.80 -26.40
C ARG A 226 -5.22 17.39 -25.30
N VAL A 227 -5.49 18.31 -24.37
CA VAL A 227 -6.45 18.15 -23.29
C VAL A 227 -7.58 19.16 -23.45
N GLU A 228 -8.83 18.73 -23.27
CA GLU A 228 -10.00 19.60 -23.27
C GLU A 228 -11.07 19.11 -22.29
N PRO A 229 -11.88 20.01 -21.69
CA PRO A 229 -13.08 19.60 -20.97
C PRO A 229 -14.06 18.91 -21.92
N GLY A 230 -14.61 17.77 -21.51
CA GLY A 230 -15.59 17.03 -22.30
C GLY A 230 -15.50 15.52 -22.08
N TYR A 231 -16.45 14.80 -22.70
CA TYR A 231 -16.51 13.34 -22.66
C TYR A 231 -16.53 12.77 -24.08
N TRP A 232 -15.73 11.74 -24.31
CA TRP A 232 -15.67 10.99 -25.54
C TRP A 232 -16.21 9.58 -25.31
N ASN A 233 -17.38 9.31 -25.90
CA ASN A 233 -17.99 7.99 -25.83
C ASN A 233 -17.33 7.05 -26.85
N ILE A 234 -16.65 6.01 -26.35
CA ILE A 234 -15.98 5.02 -27.20
C ILE A 234 -16.92 3.86 -27.62
N ASN A 235 -18.13 3.78 -27.07
CA ASN A 235 -19.02 2.65 -27.33
C ASN A 235 -19.46 2.61 -28.79
N GLY A 236 -19.26 1.45 -29.44
CA GLY A 236 -19.53 1.22 -30.86
C GLY A 236 -18.44 1.72 -31.80
N MET A 237 -17.35 2.31 -31.29
CA MET A 237 -16.26 2.80 -32.12
C MET A 237 -15.34 1.67 -32.60
N THR A 238 -14.65 1.90 -33.71
CA THR A 238 -13.60 1.02 -34.23
C THR A 238 -12.22 1.63 -33.99
N THR A 239 -11.24 0.82 -33.58
CA THR A 239 -9.86 1.27 -33.42
C THR A 239 -9.31 1.87 -34.72
N SER A 240 -8.49 2.91 -34.61
CA SER A 240 -8.03 3.68 -35.78
C SER A 240 -6.87 2.98 -36.53
N ALA A 241 -6.09 2.15 -35.83
CA ALA A 241 -4.96 1.40 -36.36
C ALA A 241 -5.01 -0.10 -36.02
N LEU A 242 -4.20 -0.89 -36.75
CA LEU A 242 -4.03 -2.34 -36.53
C LEU A 242 -3.31 -2.64 -35.20
N SER A 243 -2.34 -1.80 -34.84
CA SER A 243 -1.69 -1.81 -33.54
C SER A 243 -2.04 -0.53 -32.79
N THR A 244 -2.80 -0.65 -31.71
CA THR A 244 -3.38 0.48 -30.98
C THR A 244 -3.52 0.18 -29.49
N THR A 245 -3.49 1.22 -28.65
CA THR A 245 -3.96 1.12 -27.27
C THR A 245 -4.99 2.21 -27.02
N GLY A 246 -6.02 1.88 -26.27
CA GLY A 246 -7.04 2.83 -25.86
C GLY A 246 -7.39 2.65 -24.41
N PHE A 247 -8.27 3.52 -23.95
CA PHE A 247 -8.63 3.61 -22.56
C PHE A 247 -10.13 3.87 -22.42
N TYR A 248 -10.72 3.21 -21.46
CA TYR A 248 -12.09 3.40 -21.03
C TYR A 248 -12.12 3.62 -19.53
N MET A 249 -13.05 4.45 -19.06
CA MET A 249 -13.41 4.44 -17.66
C MET A 249 -14.91 4.58 -17.47
N LYS A 250 -15.39 3.97 -16.39
CA LYS A 250 -16.70 4.24 -15.81
C LYS A 250 -16.49 5.07 -14.56
N ALA A 251 -17.09 6.26 -14.51
CA ALA A 251 -17.01 7.13 -13.33
C ALA A 251 -18.02 6.73 -12.25
N ASN A 252 -17.72 7.05 -11.00
CA ASN A 252 -18.71 6.97 -9.92
C ASN A 252 -19.91 7.89 -10.21
N GLY A 253 -21.12 7.36 -10.05
CA GLY A 253 -22.39 8.01 -10.36
C GLY A 253 -22.90 7.75 -11.78
N GLN A 254 -22.14 7.05 -12.63
CA GLN A 254 -22.62 6.63 -13.96
C GLN A 254 -23.28 5.26 -13.91
N PRO A 255 -24.38 5.04 -14.67
CA PRO A 255 -25.01 3.73 -14.75
C PRO A 255 -24.10 2.70 -15.40
N ASP A 256 -24.29 1.43 -15.04
CA ASP A 256 -23.65 0.31 -15.72
C ASP A 256 -24.15 0.25 -17.18
N ASN A 257 -23.20 0.12 -18.11
CA ASN A 257 -23.51 -0.09 -19.52
C ASN A 257 -22.50 -1.07 -20.13
N LEU A 258 -22.93 -1.83 -21.13
CA LEU A 258 -22.04 -2.62 -21.97
C LEU A 258 -21.35 -1.69 -22.95
N VAL A 259 -20.03 -1.58 -22.83
CA VAL A 259 -19.20 -0.82 -23.77
C VAL A 259 -18.52 -1.78 -24.72
N LYS A 260 -18.72 -1.56 -26.02
CA LYS A 260 -18.13 -2.35 -27.09
C LYS A 260 -17.16 -1.49 -27.89
N VAL A 261 -15.96 -2.00 -28.14
CA VAL A 261 -14.97 -1.35 -29.02
C VAL A 261 -14.54 -2.34 -30.09
N HIS A 262 -14.86 -2.04 -31.34
CA HIS A 262 -14.48 -2.85 -32.49
C HIS A 262 -12.99 -2.72 -32.79
N VAL A 263 -12.37 -3.82 -33.19
CA VAL A 263 -10.94 -3.88 -33.53
C VAL A 263 -10.80 -3.86 -35.04
N LYS A 264 -10.05 -2.88 -35.55
CA LYS A 264 -9.58 -2.88 -36.94
C LYS A 264 -8.60 -4.03 -37.11
N ARG A 265 -8.88 -4.92 -38.07
CA ARG A 265 -8.15 -6.18 -38.27
C ARG A 265 -7.73 -6.36 -39.72
N ASP A 266 -6.55 -6.94 -39.94
CA ASP A 266 -6.03 -7.30 -41.27
C ASP A 266 -6.02 -8.82 -41.51
N GLY A 267 -6.52 -9.60 -40.55
CA GLY A 267 -6.55 -11.06 -40.61
C GLY A 267 -5.23 -11.74 -40.26
N LYS A 268 -4.19 -11.00 -39.86
CA LYS A 268 -2.92 -11.57 -39.40
C LYS A 268 -2.95 -11.91 -37.91
N ASN A 269 -1.99 -12.75 -37.51
CA ASN A 269 -1.76 -13.06 -36.11
C ASN A 269 -1.30 -11.81 -35.33
N GLY A 270 -1.63 -11.78 -34.05
CA GLY A 270 -1.29 -10.68 -33.17
C GLY A 270 -1.59 -11.02 -31.71
N LYS A 271 -1.36 -10.05 -30.83
CA LYS A 271 -1.70 -10.14 -29.41
C LYS A 271 -2.68 -9.02 -29.06
N CYS A 272 -3.65 -9.33 -28.22
CA CYS A 272 -4.50 -8.31 -27.63
C CYS A 272 -4.73 -8.58 -26.14
N GLY A 273 -5.16 -7.57 -25.41
CA GLY A 273 -5.34 -7.71 -23.97
C GLY A 273 -5.90 -6.47 -23.30
N VAL A 274 -6.08 -6.61 -21.99
CA VAL A 274 -6.67 -5.59 -21.13
C VAL A 274 -5.91 -5.53 -19.81
N ASN A 275 -5.73 -4.31 -19.31
CA ASN A 275 -5.40 -4.02 -17.92
C ASN A 275 -6.61 -3.34 -17.26
N MET A 276 -7.19 -3.98 -16.24
CA MET A 276 -8.34 -3.45 -15.52
C MET A 276 -7.96 -3.06 -14.09
N LEU A 277 -8.30 -1.85 -13.66
CA LEU A 277 -8.16 -1.36 -12.28
C LEU A 277 -9.49 -0.74 -11.85
N GLY A 278 -9.92 -0.91 -10.59
CA GLY A 278 -11.15 -0.26 -10.15
C GLY A 278 -11.51 -0.49 -8.70
N SER A 279 -12.52 0.25 -8.24
CA SER A 279 -13.14 0.12 -6.94
C SER A 279 -14.63 -0.15 -7.12
N LEU A 280 -15.11 -1.27 -6.58
CA LEU A 280 -16.48 -1.73 -6.74
C LEU A 280 -17.09 -2.10 -5.38
N PRO A 281 -18.42 -2.04 -5.24
CA PRO A 281 -19.10 -2.54 -4.05
C PRO A 281 -18.77 -4.00 -3.75
N THR A 282 -18.87 -4.39 -2.49
CA THR A 282 -18.48 -5.73 -2.03
C THR A 282 -19.25 -6.82 -2.81
N GLY A 283 -18.49 -7.70 -3.48
CA GLY A 283 -19.05 -8.84 -4.22
C GLY A 283 -19.33 -8.55 -5.70
N LYS A 284 -19.17 -7.30 -6.14
CA LYS A 284 -19.34 -6.86 -7.52
C LYS A 284 -18.03 -6.98 -8.32
N LYS A 285 -18.14 -7.06 -9.64
CA LYS A 285 -17.05 -7.34 -10.58
C LYS A 285 -17.14 -6.48 -11.83
N VAL A 286 -15.98 -6.29 -12.45
CA VAL A 286 -15.86 -5.81 -13.82
C VAL A 286 -15.59 -7.02 -14.70
N THR A 287 -16.35 -7.13 -15.78
CA THR A 287 -16.17 -8.13 -16.82
C THR A 287 -15.53 -7.45 -18.02
N THR A 288 -14.38 -7.97 -18.44
CA THR A 288 -13.66 -7.53 -19.64
C THR A 288 -13.42 -8.73 -20.53
N GLY A 289 -13.66 -8.59 -21.83
CA GLY A 289 -13.41 -9.67 -22.75
C GLY A 289 -13.11 -9.21 -24.17
N ILE A 290 -12.59 -10.14 -24.95
CA ILE A 290 -12.41 -10.03 -26.39
C ILE A 290 -13.28 -11.11 -27.06
N TYR A 291 -14.02 -10.71 -28.10
CA TYR A 291 -15.04 -11.50 -28.76
C TYR A 291 -14.74 -11.61 -30.26
N ASP A 292 -14.91 -12.80 -30.84
CA ASP A 292 -14.75 -13.12 -32.27
C ASP A 292 -15.87 -14.08 -32.69
N GLY A 293 -17.00 -13.54 -33.13
CA GLY A 293 -18.23 -14.33 -33.33
C GLY A 293 -18.67 -15.08 -32.06
N ALA A 294 -18.74 -16.42 -32.14
CA ALA A 294 -19.10 -17.29 -31.02
C ALA A 294 -17.93 -17.56 -30.05
N SER A 295 -16.70 -17.28 -30.46
CA SER A 295 -15.49 -17.46 -29.65
C SER A 295 -15.25 -16.23 -28.79
N LYS A 296 -14.85 -16.44 -27.53
CA LYS A 296 -14.47 -15.33 -26.64
C LYS A 296 -13.43 -15.73 -25.62
N TYR A 297 -12.66 -14.74 -25.17
CA TYR A 297 -11.96 -14.79 -23.89
C TYR A 297 -12.49 -13.67 -23.01
N GLU A 298 -12.85 -14.03 -21.78
CA GLU A 298 -13.49 -13.12 -20.84
C GLU A 298 -12.95 -13.38 -19.44
N GLU A 299 -12.67 -12.29 -18.73
CA GLU A 299 -12.28 -12.32 -17.33
C GLU A 299 -13.23 -11.43 -16.53
N SER A 300 -13.65 -11.93 -15.36
CA SER A 300 -14.45 -11.16 -14.41
C SER A 300 -13.70 -11.04 -13.10
N SER A 301 -13.25 -9.83 -12.81
CA SER A 301 -12.37 -9.53 -11.69
C SER A 301 -13.03 -8.51 -10.74
N PRO A 302 -12.92 -8.70 -9.41
CA PRO A 302 -13.36 -7.68 -8.46
C PRO A 302 -12.48 -6.44 -8.58
N GLY A 303 -12.98 -5.31 -8.08
CA GLY A 303 -12.15 -4.10 -7.92
C GLY A 303 -10.92 -4.37 -7.04
N ASN A 304 -9.77 -3.84 -7.45
CA ASN A 304 -8.49 -4.11 -6.84
C ASN A 304 -7.60 -2.84 -6.89
N PRO A 305 -6.82 -2.52 -5.83
CA PRO A 305 -5.88 -1.38 -5.84
C PRO A 305 -4.68 -1.52 -6.79
N PHE A 306 -4.62 -2.56 -7.61
CA PHE A 306 -3.62 -2.77 -8.66
C PHE A 306 -4.29 -3.36 -9.89
N TYR A 307 -3.75 -3.10 -11.09
CA TYR A 307 -4.36 -3.58 -12.32
C TYR A 307 -4.30 -5.10 -12.39
N SER A 308 -5.40 -5.71 -12.84
CA SER A 308 -5.54 -7.10 -13.23
C SER A 308 -5.32 -7.20 -14.74
N PRO A 309 -4.15 -7.71 -15.19
CA PRO A 309 -3.86 -7.83 -16.61
C PRO A 309 -4.21 -9.21 -17.16
N TRP A 310 -4.56 -9.25 -18.44
CA TRP A 310 -4.50 -10.45 -19.25
C TRP A 310 -4.19 -10.11 -20.70
N SER A 311 -3.56 -11.06 -21.40
CA SER A 311 -3.33 -11.01 -22.84
C SER A 311 -3.60 -12.37 -23.50
N VAL A 312 -4.04 -12.34 -24.76
CA VAL A 312 -4.28 -13.53 -25.59
C VAL A 312 -3.49 -13.45 -26.90
N PRO A 313 -3.04 -14.59 -27.46
CA PRO A 313 -2.22 -14.64 -28.67
C PRO A 313 -3.05 -14.64 -29.96
N TYR A 314 -4.21 -13.98 -29.96
CA TYR A 314 -5.06 -13.82 -31.12
C TYR A 314 -5.77 -12.46 -31.07
N ILE A 315 -6.38 -12.07 -32.19
CA ILE A 315 -7.12 -10.81 -32.33
C ILE A 315 -8.60 -11.14 -32.50
N GLY A 316 -9.46 -10.63 -31.61
CA GLY A 316 -10.91 -10.71 -31.80
C GLY A 316 -11.49 -9.49 -32.51
N GLU A 317 -12.77 -9.57 -32.86
CA GLU A 317 -13.53 -8.50 -33.52
C GLU A 317 -13.81 -7.29 -32.63
N ASN A 318 -14.03 -7.51 -31.33
CA ASN A 318 -14.37 -6.42 -30.42
C ASN A 318 -13.99 -6.73 -28.97
N PHE A 319 -13.58 -5.69 -28.26
CA PHE A 319 -13.54 -5.70 -26.81
C PHE A 319 -14.92 -5.37 -26.24
N GLN A 320 -15.22 -5.96 -25.10
CA GLN A 320 -16.42 -5.64 -24.31
C GLN A 320 -16.06 -5.42 -22.85
N PHE A 321 -16.63 -4.36 -22.26
CA PHE A 321 -16.44 -3.99 -20.86
C PHE A 321 -17.80 -3.75 -20.21
N SER A 322 -18.02 -4.35 -19.04
CA SER A 322 -19.24 -4.15 -18.25
C SER A 322 -18.97 -4.36 -16.76
N SER A 323 -19.90 -3.95 -15.91
CA SER A 323 -19.89 -4.26 -14.48
C SER A 323 -21.28 -4.59 -13.97
N ASP A 324 -21.34 -5.21 -12.79
CA ASP A 324 -22.56 -5.44 -12.03
C ASP A 324 -22.62 -4.57 -10.75
N GLY A 325 -21.76 -3.54 -10.69
CA GLY A 325 -21.51 -2.72 -9.51
C GLY A 325 -22.41 -1.51 -9.34
N GLY A 326 -23.34 -1.29 -10.27
CA GLY A 326 -24.27 -0.17 -10.31
C GLY A 326 -23.56 1.18 -10.37
N ASP A 327 -24.30 2.24 -10.04
CA ASP A 327 -23.83 3.62 -10.17
C ASP A 327 -22.57 3.91 -9.35
N THR A 328 -22.37 3.20 -8.23
CA THR A 328 -21.24 3.40 -7.32
C THR A 328 -19.92 2.80 -7.79
N ALA A 329 -19.92 1.97 -8.85
CA ALA A 329 -18.70 1.36 -9.38
C ALA A 329 -17.87 2.35 -10.20
N GLU A 330 -16.58 2.42 -9.89
CA GLU A 330 -15.59 3.17 -10.65
C GLU A 330 -14.50 2.21 -11.12
N TYR A 331 -14.23 2.18 -12.43
CA TYR A 331 -13.17 1.35 -12.97
C TYR A 331 -12.57 1.93 -14.25
N TYR A 332 -11.37 1.47 -14.53
CA TYR A 332 -10.49 1.90 -15.61
C TYR A 332 -10.04 0.68 -16.38
N VAL A 333 -10.07 0.76 -17.71
CA VAL A 333 -9.66 -0.32 -18.61
C VAL A 333 -8.74 0.28 -19.66
N GLN A 334 -7.47 -0.11 -19.64
CA GLN A 334 -6.59 0.06 -20.78
C GLN A 334 -6.68 -1.20 -21.64
N TYR A 335 -7.08 -1.06 -22.90
CA TYR A 335 -7.07 -2.15 -23.87
C TYR A 335 -5.98 -1.93 -24.91
N PHE A 336 -5.47 -3.01 -25.50
CA PHE A 336 -4.43 -2.93 -26.51
C PHE A 336 -4.53 -4.06 -27.53
N VAL A 337 -4.08 -3.75 -28.75
CA VAL A 337 -3.98 -4.67 -29.89
C VAL A 337 -2.63 -4.43 -30.54
N SER A 338 -1.92 -5.50 -30.88
CA SER A 338 -0.70 -5.48 -31.66
C SER A 338 -0.81 -6.52 -32.77
N GLN A 339 -0.89 -6.06 -34.02
CA GLN A 339 -1.00 -6.88 -35.22
C GLN A 339 0.26 -6.74 -36.08
N GLY A 340 0.72 -7.86 -36.64
CA GLY A 340 1.69 -7.85 -37.73
C GLY A 340 3.15 -7.48 -37.40
N SER A 341 3.55 -7.35 -36.13
CA SER A 341 4.97 -7.26 -35.79
C SER A 341 5.54 -8.66 -35.53
N GLN A 342 6.30 -9.20 -36.49
CA GLN A 342 7.32 -10.20 -36.18
C GLN A 342 8.31 -9.62 -35.17
N ASP A 343 8.78 -10.50 -34.29
CA ASP A 343 9.81 -10.25 -33.30
C ASP A 343 11.04 -9.55 -33.91
N ASN A 344 11.34 -8.34 -33.46
CA ASN A 344 12.67 -7.77 -33.50
C ASN A 344 12.98 -7.16 -32.12
N ASN A 345 13.22 -8.04 -31.15
CA ASN A 345 14.05 -7.70 -30.00
C ASN A 345 15.06 -8.82 -29.78
N PRO A 346 16.34 -8.52 -29.46
CA PRO A 346 17.42 -9.51 -29.47
C PRO A 346 17.21 -10.58 -28.40
N THR A 347 17.15 -11.83 -28.83
CA THR A 347 17.28 -13.03 -27.98
C THR A 347 18.58 -12.99 -27.19
N LEU A 348 18.48 -12.93 -25.86
CA LEU A 348 19.55 -13.43 -24.98
C LEU A 348 19.58 -14.97 -25.07
N PRO A 349 20.77 -15.60 -25.11
CA PRO A 349 20.91 -17.01 -25.45
C PRO A 349 20.35 -17.94 -24.35
N PRO A 350 19.85 -19.14 -24.74
CA PRO A 350 19.25 -20.09 -23.82
C PRO A 350 20.32 -20.79 -22.96
N SER A 351 20.09 -20.86 -21.64
CA SER A 351 20.87 -21.75 -20.77
C SER A 351 20.34 -23.20 -20.87
N PRO A 352 21.21 -24.22 -20.74
CA PRO A 352 20.86 -25.60 -21.08
C PRO A 352 19.92 -26.25 -20.06
N THR A 353 18.89 -26.92 -20.58
CA THR A 353 18.02 -27.87 -19.87
C THR A 353 18.75 -29.18 -19.61
N LEU A 354 18.82 -29.61 -18.36
CA LEU A 354 19.06 -31.01 -17.97
C LEU A 354 17.71 -31.66 -17.58
N PRO A 355 17.55 -32.97 -17.80
CA PRO A 355 16.27 -33.67 -17.73
C PRO A 355 15.72 -33.75 -16.29
N PRO A 356 14.40 -33.95 -16.13
CA PRO A 356 13.76 -33.95 -14.83
C PRO A 356 14.16 -35.21 -14.03
N GLY A 357 15.01 -35.03 -13.02
CA GLY A 357 15.19 -36.01 -11.98
C GLY A 357 13.94 -36.13 -11.08
N PRO A 358 13.77 -37.24 -10.36
CA PRO A 358 12.58 -37.48 -9.55
C PRO A 358 12.45 -36.41 -8.48
N ILE A 359 11.23 -35.88 -8.36
CA ILE A 359 10.82 -34.93 -7.31
C ILE A 359 11.11 -35.60 -5.96
N PRO A 360 12.05 -35.09 -5.15
CA PRO A 360 12.12 -35.48 -3.74
C PRO A 360 11.01 -34.69 -3.05
N THR A 361 9.95 -35.38 -2.62
CA THR A 361 9.13 -34.91 -1.51
C THR A 361 10.05 -34.73 -0.31
N VAL A 362 10.42 -33.48 -0.01
CA VAL A 362 11.11 -33.14 1.24
C VAL A 362 10.06 -33.07 2.36
N PRO A 363 10.07 -33.98 3.34
CA PRO A 363 9.31 -33.84 4.56
C PRO A 363 10.08 -32.90 5.49
N GLY A 364 9.65 -31.64 5.65
CA GLY A 364 10.47 -30.68 6.41
C GLY A 364 9.80 -29.37 6.82
N HIS A 365 8.50 -29.37 7.18
CA HIS A 365 7.81 -28.13 7.56
C HIS A 365 6.88 -28.20 8.78
N VAL A 366 7.05 -29.19 9.67
CA VAL A 366 6.20 -29.33 10.87
C VAL A 366 6.82 -28.62 12.10
N GLU A 367 8.14 -28.56 12.24
CA GLU A 367 8.79 -28.19 13.50
C GLU A 367 8.79 -26.68 13.79
N THR A 368 9.15 -25.84 12.81
CA THR A 368 9.12 -24.35 12.93
C THR A 368 7.71 -23.82 13.22
N THR A 369 6.66 -24.54 12.80
CA THR A 369 5.26 -24.14 13.00
C THR A 369 4.86 -24.17 14.48
N TYR A 370 5.41 -25.10 15.28
CA TYR A 370 5.10 -25.17 16.72
C TYR A 370 5.68 -23.99 17.51
N LEU A 371 6.88 -23.52 17.16
CA LEU A 371 7.46 -22.32 17.76
C LEU A 371 6.64 -21.07 17.44
N GLN A 372 6.10 -20.97 16.21
CA GLN A 372 5.18 -19.90 15.83
C GLN A 372 3.87 -19.95 16.62
N CYS A 373 3.32 -21.15 16.87
CA CYS A 373 2.14 -21.31 17.72
C CYS A 373 2.42 -20.85 19.16
N ALA A 374 3.57 -21.20 19.73
CA ALA A 374 3.97 -20.75 21.06
C ALA A 374 4.09 -19.21 21.13
N LEU A 375 4.68 -18.59 20.10
CA LEU A 375 4.77 -17.13 20.00
C LEU A 375 3.39 -16.47 19.96
N CYS A 376 2.48 -17.00 19.13
CA CYS A 376 1.11 -16.49 19.04
C CYS A 376 0.35 -16.61 20.36
N LEU A 377 0.54 -17.71 21.10
CA LEU A 377 -0.04 -17.89 22.43
C LEU A 377 0.44 -16.80 23.38
N SER A 378 1.76 -16.52 23.40
CA SER A 378 2.32 -15.45 24.21
C SER A 378 1.74 -14.08 23.85
N HIS A 379 1.60 -13.76 22.55
CA HIS A 379 1.00 -12.50 22.11
C HIS A 379 -0.46 -12.35 22.55
N ILE A 380 -1.25 -13.43 22.50
CA ILE A 380 -2.65 -13.40 22.95
C ILE A 380 -2.72 -13.03 24.43
N PHE A 381 -1.92 -13.69 25.28
CA PHE A 381 -1.89 -13.34 26.69
C PHE A 381 -1.43 -11.90 26.90
N CYS A 382 -0.34 -11.46 26.26
CA CYS A 382 0.13 -10.09 26.41
C CYS A 382 -0.96 -9.05 26.02
N LEU A 383 -1.66 -9.25 24.90
CA LEU A 383 -2.75 -8.37 24.48
C LEU A 383 -3.94 -8.35 25.44
N LEU A 384 -4.30 -9.51 26.02
CA LEU A 384 -5.40 -9.59 26.98
C LEU A 384 -5.08 -8.82 28.27
N PHE A 385 -3.83 -8.86 28.73
CA PHE A 385 -3.40 -8.16 29.95
C PHE A 385 -3.25 -6.64 29.77
N GLU A 386 -3.14 -6.15 28.54
CA GLU A 386 -3.14 -4.71 28.28
C GLU A 386 -4.53 -4.05 28.45
N LEU A 387 -5.62 -4.83 28.38
CA LEU A 387 -6.97 -4.32 28.60
C LEU A 387 -7.19 -3.87 30.07
N PRO A 388 -6.87 -4.68 31.09
CA PRO A 388 -6.85 -4.22 32.49
C PRO A 388 -5.90 -3.04 32.74
N ASN A 389 -4.70 -3.05 32.15
CA ASN A 389 -3.73 -1.95 32.30
C ASN A 389 -4.30 -0.62 31.79
N ALA A 390 -4.96 -0.64 30.63
CA ALA A 390 -5.65 0.52 30.09
C ALA A 390 -6.78 0.99 31.04
N GLY A 391 -7.54 0.06 31.63
CA GLY A 391 -8.57 0.38 32.62
C GLY A 391 -8.02 1.08 33.86
N LEU A 392 -6.90 0.59 34.41
CA LEU A 392 -6.21 1.22 35.54
C LEU A 392 -5.67 2.61 35.18
N LEU A 393 -5.13 2.76 33.97
CA LEU A 393 -4.64 4.04 33.45
C LEU A 393 -5.76 5.08 33.34
N PHE A 394 -6.92 4.71 32.76
CA PHE A 394 -8.05 5.63 32.60
C PHE A 394 -8.74 5.99 33.92
N THR A 395 -8.69 5.10 34.91
CA THR A 395 -9.28 5.33 36.24
C THR A 395 -8.34 6.04 37.21
N GLY A 396 -7.05 6.12 36.88
CA GLY A 396 -6.03 6.74 37.73
C GLY A 396 -5.75 5.97 39.03
N ILE A 397 -6.17 4.71 39.12
CA ILE A 397 -5.99 3.88 40.31
C ILE A 397 -4.52 3.45 40.40
N GLN A 398 -3.87 3.84 41.48
CA GLN A 398 -2.51 3.40 41.81
C GLN A 398 -2.57 2.20 42.76
N LEU A 399 -1.73 1.19 42.49
CA LEU A 399 -1.67 -0.04 43.26
C LEU A 399 -0.33 -0.14 43.98
N LYS A 400 -0.30 -0.87 45.09
CA LYS A 400 0.98 -1.27 45.69
C LYS A 400 1.65 -2.35 44.84
N ARG A 401 2.98 -2.41 44.83
CA ARG A 401 3.73 -3.39 44.03
C ARG A 401 3.37 -4.85 44.42
N ASN A 402 3.11 -5.11 45.69
CA ASN A 402 2.65 -6.42 46.19
C ASN A 402 1.24 -6.82 45.72
N GLU A 403 0.40 -5.88 45.27
CA GLU A 403 -0.92 -6.13 44.68
C GLU A 403 -0.84 -6.16 43.15
N CYS A 404 -0.06 -5.25 42.58
CA CYS A 404 0.14 -5.12 41.14
C CYS A 404 0.91 -6.31 40.55
N PHE A 405 2.06 -6.68 41.13
CA PHE A 405 2.94 -7.69 40.55
C PHE A 405 2.26 -9.07 40.41
N PRO A 406 1.53 -9.59 41.42
CA PRO A 406 0.75 -10.81 41.23
C PRO A 406 -0.27 -10.71 40.09
N ALA A 407 -0.95 -9.56 39.94
CA ALA A 407 -1.95 -9.33 38.91
C ALA A 407 -1.35 -9.34 37.49
N ILE A 408 -0.10 -8.92 37.31
CA ILE A 408 0.60 -8.92 36.02
C ILE A 408 1.67 -10.03 35.88
N SER A 409 1.80 -10.93 36.85
CA SER A 409 2.87 -11.95 36.85
C SER A 409 2.81 -12.89 35.64
N ILE A 410 1.59 -13.28 35.24
CA ILE A 410 1.34 -14.08 34.03
C ILE A 410 1.71 -13.28 32.77
N TYR A 411 1.39 -11.98 32.75
CA TYR A 411 1.81 -11.10 31.66
C TYR A 411 3.35 -11.05 31.57
N ILE A 412 4.04 -10.85 32.70
CA ILE A 412 5.51 -10.83 32.78
C ILE A 412 6.12 -12.16 32.31
N PHE A 413 5.48 -13.29 32.59
CA PHE A 413 5.90 -14.57 32.04
C PHE A 413 5.87 -14.58 30.50
N PHE A 414 4.73 -14.22 29.90
CA PHE A 414 4.55 -14.31 28.46
C PHE A 414 5.34 -13.27 27.66
N ILE A 415 5.53 -12.06 28.19
CA ILE A 415 6.39 -11.04 27.58
C ILE A 415 7.87 -11.47 27.58
N CYS A 416 8.34 -12.11 28.65
CA CYS A 416 9.68 -12.70 28.69
C CYS A 416 9.80 -13.88 27.72
N ALA A 417 8.81 -14.77 27.70
CA ALA A 417 8.83 -15.95 26.87
C ALA A 417 8.85 -15.58 25.38
N GLN A 418 8.07 -14.58 24.99
CA GLN A 418 7.99 -14.08 23.63
C GLN A 418 9.36 -13.64 23.08
N ALA A 419 10.11 -12.84 23.82
CA ALA A 419 11.43 -12.37 23.37
C ALA A 419 12.40 -13.54 23.11
N VAL A 420 12.43 -14.52 24.01
CA VAL A 420 13.27 -15.71 23.87
C VAL A 420 12.76 -16.63 22.74
N ILE A 421 11.45 -16.77 22.55
CA ILE A 421 10.89 -17.56 21.45
C ILE A 421 11.30 -16.99 20.09
N ILE A 422 11.33 -15.66 19.93
CA ILE A 422 11.79 -15.01 18.69
C ILE A 422 13.27 -15.32 18.42
N LEU A 423 14.12 -15.30 19.46
CA LEU A 423 15.50 -15.74 19.34
C LEU A 423 15.58 -17.22 18.93
N MET A 424 14.82 -18.09 19.58
CA MET A 424 14.78 -19.53 19.25
C MET A 424 14.29 -19.78 17.82
N MET A 425 13.31 -19.03 17.32
CA MET A 425 12.88 -19.11 15.92
C MET A 425 13.98 -18.68 14.95
N THR A 426 14.78 -17.68 15.31
CA THR A 426 15.90 -17.22 14.47
C THR A 426 17.03 -18.24 14.47
N LEU A 427 17.29 -18.87 15.62
CA LEU A 427 18.22 -19.99 15.76
C LEU A 427 17.77 -21.23 15.00
N ASP A 428 16.47 -21.55 14.99
CA ASP A 428 15.90 -22.65 14.20
C ASP A 428 16.23 -22.47 12.71
N ILE A 429 15.98 -21.27 12.16
CA ILE A 429 16.33 -20.93 10.78
C ILE A 429 17.85 -21.06 10.55
N PHE A 430 18.66 -20.66 11.53
CA PHE A 430 20.11 -20.80 11.45
C PHE A 430 20.56 -22.27 11.42
N ILE A 431 20.02 -23.11 12.29
CA ILE A 431 20.31 -24.55 12.35
C ILE A 431 19.90 -25.22 11.04
N ILE A 432 18.73 -24.89 10.48
CA ILE A 432 18.27 -25.41 9.18
C ILE A 432 19.27 -25.08 8.05
N VAL A 433 19.83 -23.87 8.06
CA VAL A 433 20.71 -23.38 6.98
C VAL A 433 22.13 -23.94 7.08
N PHE A 434 22.67 -24.08 8.29
CA PHE A 434 24.08 -24.45 8.50
C PHE A 434 24.27 -25.90 8.93
N LEU A 435 23.29 -26.50 9.61
CA LEU A 435 23.36 -27.86 10.17
C LEU A 435 22.18 -28.72 9.68
N PRO A 436 21.91 -28.82 8.36
CA PRO A 436 20.75 -29.53 7.84
C PRO A 436 20.76 -31.04 8.20
N ALA A 437 21.94 -31.65 8.28
CA ALA A 437 22.08 -33.07 8.65
C ALA A 437 21.71 -33.34 10.12
N PHE A 438 22.02 -32.41 11.04
CA PHE A 438 21.59 -32.52 12.43
C PHE A 438 20.08 -32.34 12.56
N TYR A 439 19.52 -31.35 11.85
CA TYR A 439 18.10 -31.07 11.85
C TYR A 439 17.25 -32.25 11.34
N GLN A 440 17.77 -33.02 10.37
CA GLN A 440 17.09 -34.19 9.84
C GLN A 440 17.19 -35.45 10.71
N THR A 441 18.16 -35.53 11.62
CA THR A 441 18.40 -36.73 12.45
C THR A 441 17.77 -36.65 13.83
N ILE A 442 17.52 -35.44 14.34
CA ILE A 442 16.88 -35.26 15.63
C ILE A 442 15.37 -35.49 15.54
N ALA A 443 14.80 -36.15 16.56
CA ALA A 443 13.36 -36.32 16.64
C ALA A 443 12.68 -34.97 16.94
N THR A 444 11.66 -34.62 16.17
CA THR A 444 10.90 -33.35 16.26
C THR A 444 10.52 -32.98 17.69
N TRP A 445 9.99 -33.93 18.47
CA TRP A 445 9.54 -33.66 19.83
C TRP A 445 10.70 -33.36 20.79
N LYS A 446 11.87 -34.01 20.60
CA LYS A 446 13.06 -33.74 21.43
C LYS A 446 13.63 -32.36 21.12
N TYR A 447 13.69 -32.02 19.83
CA TYR A 447 14.12 -30.72 19.37
C TYR A 447 13.22 -29.61 19.91
N LEU A 448 11.89 -29.75 19.74
CA LEU A 448 10.91 -28.78 20.19
C LEU A 448 10.92 -28.60 21.71
N THR A 449 10.98 -29.69 22.49
CA THR A 449 11.08 -29.60 23.95
C THR A 449 12.34 -28.83 24.35
N GLY A 450 13.49 -29.07 23.71
CA GLY A 450 14.70 -28.28 23.96
C GLY A 450 14.51 -26.78 23.68
N MET A 451 13.95 -26.44 22.53
CA MET A 451 13.75 -25.06 22.09
C MET A 451 12.72 -24.30 22.95
N LEU A 452 11.69 -24.96 23.47
CA LEU A 452 10.67 -24.34 24.33
C LEU A 452 11.05 -24.31 25.82
N THR A 453 11.94 -25.21 26.26
CA THR A 453 12.40 -25.22 27.66
C THR A 453 13.17 -23.94 27.99
N ILE A 454 13.95 -23.40 27.06
CA ILE A 454 14.76 -22.19 27.28
C ILE A 454 13.88 -20.95 27.59
N PRO A 455 12.86 -20.60 26.76
CA PRO A 455 11.91 -19.54 27.10
C PRO A 455 11.22 -19.74 28.45
N VAL A 456 10.80 -20.96 28.77
CA VAL A 456 10.09 -21.26 30.02
C VAL A 456 11.00 -21.04 31.23
N LEU A 457 12.24 -21.55 31.17
CA LEU A 457 13.19 -21.38 32.27
C LEU A 457 13.56 -19.92 32.52
N TYR A 458 13.83 -19.16 31.45
CA TYR A 458 14.12 -17.73 31.57
C TYR A 458 12.92 -16.95 32.13
N SER A 459 11.72 -17.21 31.63
CA SER A 459 10.53 -16.45 32.04
C SER A 459 10.13 -16.78 33.49
N SER A 460 10.20 -18.05 33.86
CA SER A 460 9.95 -18.50 35.23
C SER A 460 10.96 -17.90 36.23
N SER A 461 12.24 -17.78 35.85
CA SER A 461 13.24 -17.22 36.76
C SER A 461 13.02 -15.72 37.03
N ILE A 462 12.64 -14.95 36.00
CA ILE A 462 12.27 -13.53 36.17
C ILE A 462 11.04 -13.39 37.08
N VAL A 463 9.99 -14.19 36.83
CA VAL A 463 8.76 -14.13 37.64
C VAL A 463 9.03 -14.55 39.08
N ALA A 464 9.77 -15.64 39.31
CA ALA A 464 10.13 -16.10 40.64
C ALA A 464 10.95 -15.04 41.41
N TRP A 465 11.90 -14.39 40.73
CA TRP A 465 12.68 -13.31 41.35
C TRP A 465 11.82 -12.09 41.65
N GLY A 466 10.87 -11.75 40.78
CA GLY A 466 9.89 -10.69 41.03
C GLY A 466 9.05 -10.96 42.28
N PHE A 467 8.55 -12.19 42.46
CA PHE A 467 7.82 -12.58 43.68
C PHE A 467 8.71 -12.52 44.93
N ALA A 468 9.98 -12.89 44.83
CA ALA A 468 10.91 -12.87 45.95
C ALA A 468 11.33 -11.46 46.40
N THR A 469 11.14 -10.43 45.56
CA THR A 469 11.64 -9.07 45.79
C THR A 469 10.54 -7.99 45.83
N MET A 470 9.28 -8.38 45.71
CA MET A 470 8.15 -7.45 45.79
C MET A 470 8.08 -6.76 47.16
N ASN A 471 7.63 -5.50 47.15
CA ASN A 471 7.50 -4.65 48.34
C ASN A 471 6.16 -3.88 48.32
N ASP A 472 5.92 -3.06 49.34
CA ASP A 472 4.66 -2.31 49.51
C ASP A 472 4.68 -0.90 48.90
N GLU A 473 5.65 -0.61 48.03
CA GLU A 473 5.78 0.69 47.37
C GLU A 473 4.61 0.91 46.38
N VAL A 474 4.02 2.10 46.40
CA VAL A 474 2.95 2.47 45.47
C VAL A 474 3.57 2.74 44.10
N VAL A 475 3.12 2.00 43.08
CA VAL A 475 3.59 2.18 41.70
C VAL A 475 2.65 3.09 40.94
N MET A 476 3.23 4.06 40.21
CA MET A 476 2.46 5.04 39.43
C MET A 476 1.59 4.38 38.36
N PHE A 477 2.10 3.31 37.73
CA PHE A 477 1.34 2.48 36.79
C PHE A 477 1.63 1.01 37.05
N CYS A 478 0.60 0.17 36.97
CA CYS A 478 0.77 -1.27 37.06
C CYS A 478 1.14 -1.85 35.68
N ASN A 479 2.44 -1.80 35.34
CA ASN A 479 2.98 -2.28 34.07
C ASN A 479 4.32 -3.02 34.31
N PRO A 480 4.86 -3.77 33.34
CA PRO A 480 6.05 -4.59 33.56
C PRO A 480 7.29 -3.82 34.07
N PRO A 481 7.65 -2.63 33.52
CA PRO A 481 8.80 -1.88 34.03
C PRO A 481 8.68 -1.45 35.49
N LEU A 482 7.47 -1.13 35.98
CA LEU A 482 7.25 -0.55 37.31
C LEU A 482 6.75 -1.56 38.35
N GLY A 483 6.04 -2.59 37.90
CA GLY A 483 5.56 -3.68 38.74
C GLY A 483 6.68 -4.63 39.18
N LEU A 484 7.78 -4.69 38.43
CA LEU A 484 9.02 -5.33 38.89
C LEU A 484 9.77 -4.43 39.87
N TYR A 485 10.37 -5.03 40.90
CA TYR A 485 11.31 -4.30 41.76
C TYR A 485 12.46 -3.73 40.91
N PRO A 486 12.99 -2.51 41.19
CA PRO A 486 13.92 -1.82 40.29
C PRO A 486 15.12 -2.65 39.83
N THR A 487 15.70 -3.46 40.72
CA THR A 487 16.83 -4.35 40.37
C THR A 487 16.42 -5.43 39.37
N VAL A 488 15.25 -6.05 39.56
CA VAL A 488 14.73 -7.09 38.66
C VAL A 488 14.30 -6.48 37.33
N SER A 489 13.64 -5.31 37.38
CA SER A 489 13.24 -4.55 36.19
C SER A 489 14.43 -4.20 35.31
N ARG A 490 15.51 -3.67 35.91
CA ARG A 490 16.75 -3.35 35.17
C ARG A 490 17.43 -4.58 34.60
N PHE A 491 17.47 -5.69 35.33
CA PHE A 491 18.02 -6.94 34.80
C PHE A 491 17.18 -7.45 33.62
N TRP A 492 15.85 -7.38 33.74
CA TRP A 492 14.92 -7.76 32.70
C TRP A 492 15.07 -6.91 31.44
N THR A 493 15.08 -5.57 31.53
CA THR A 493 15.25 -4.71 30.34
C THR A 493 16.60 -4.96 29.66
N PHE A 494 17.68 -4.97 30.43
CA PHE A 494 19.03 -5.17 29.91
C PHE A 494 19.21 -6.55 29.25
N SER A 495 18.72 -7.62 29.88
CA SER A 495 18.79 -8.97 29.30
C SER A 495 17.96 -9.08 28.01
N ASN A 496 16.80 -8.41 27.93
CA ASN A 496 16.01 -8.36 26.70
C ASN A 496 16.71 -7.59 25.58
N VAL A 497 17.42 -6.50 25.89
CA VAL A 497 18.25 -5.79 24.90
C VAL A 497 19.37 -6.71 24.38
N ILE A 498 20.02 -7.49 25.24
CA ILE A 498 21.03 -8.47 24.82
C ILE A 498 20.41 -9.54 23.90
N ILE A 499 19.30 -10.16 24.31
CA ILE A 499 18.59 -11.19 23.54
C ILE A 499 18.20 -10.68 22.15
N ASN A 500 17.63 -9.48 22.08
CA ASN A 500 17.25 -8.87 20.82
C ASN A 500 18.45 -8.50 19.94
N SER A 501 19.55 -8.07 20.55
CA SER A 501 20.80 -7.76 19.82
C SER A 501 21.42 -9.02 19.22
N ILE A 502 21.44 -10.14 19.96
CA ILE A 502 21.87 -11.45 19.44
C ILE A 502 20.96 -11.87 18.27
N THR A 503 19.65 -11.73 18.43
CA THR A 503 18.67 -12.04 17.38
C THR A 503 18.95 -11.25 16.10
N LEU A 504 19.22 -9.95 16.22
CA LEU A 504 19.57 -9.08 15.09
C LEU A 504 20.86 -9.54 14.39
N VAL A 505 21.90 -9.88 15.15
CA VAL A 505 23.18 -10.37 14.61
C VAL A 505 22.99 -11.67 13.82
N LEU A 506 22.20 -12.62 14.35
CA LEU A 506 21.89 -13.87 13.66
C LEU A 506 21.13 -13.63 12.34
N PHE A 507 20.15 -12.73 12.35
CA PHE A 507 19.41 -12.33 11.17
C PHE A 507 20.28 -11.67 10.09
N ILE A 508 21.17 -10.75 10.48
CA ILE A 508 22.12 -10.10 9.56
C ILE A 508 23.06 -11.16 8.97
N SER A 509 23.56 -12.08 9.79
CA SER A 509 24.43 -13.17 9.36
C SER A 509 23.75 -14.06 8.32
N LEU A 510 22.47 -14.42 8.55
CA LEU A 510 21.65 -15.15 7.57
C LEU A 510 21.48 -14.38 6.27
N ILE A 511 21.17 -13.08 6.32
CA ILE A 511 21.06 -12.25 5.10
C ILE A 511 22.38 -12.24 4.34
N LEU A 512 23.51 -12.03 5.01
CA LEU A 512 24.82 -12.02 4.37
C LEU A 512 25.10 -13.36 3.68
N VAL A 513 24.88 -14.48 4.38
CA VAL A 513 25.07 -15.82 3.81
C VAL A 513 24.16 -16.05 2.61
N PHE A 514 22.88 -15.68 2.68
CA PHE A 514 21.96 -15.78 1.55
C PHE A 514 22.27 -14.80 0.41
N TYR A 515 22.82 -13.63 0.71
CA TYR A 515 23.25 -12.65 -0.28
C TYR A 515 24.49 -13.13 -1.05
N TYR A 516 25.50 -13.64 -0.34
CA TYR A 516 26.71 -14.20 -0.95
C TYR A 516 26.44 -15.52 -1.69
N LYS A 517 25.61 -16.43 -1.14
CA LYS A 517 25.17 -17.64 -1.85
C LYS A 517 24.19 -17.35 -3.00
N GLY A 518 23.41 -16.26 -2.89
CA GLY A 518 22.37 -15.86 -3.86
C GLY A 518 22.89 -15.33 -5.20
N LYS A 519 24.20 -15.09 -5.34
CA LYS A 519 24.83 -14.81 -6.65
C LYS A 519 24.90 -16.05 -7.56
N LYS A 520 24.64 -17.27 -7.06
CA LYS A 520 24.80 -18.53 -7.83
C LYS A 520 23.56 -19.44 -7.97
N GLN A 521 22.38 -19.19 -7.36
CA GLN A 521 21.23 -20.13 -7.54
C GLN A 521 19.79 -19.61 -7.25
N LYS A 522 18.83 -20.19 -8.01
CA LYS A 522 17.34 -20.34 -8.00
C LYS A 522 16.40 -19.35 -7.27
N SER A 523 15.16 -19.26 -7.79
CA SER A 523 14.10 -18.31 -7.43
C SER A 523 13.53 -18.42 -6.00
N ASP A 524 13.57 -19.62 -5.39
CA ASP A 524 12.96 -19.85 -4.07
C ASP A 524 13.79 -19.29 -2.91
N THR A 525 15.12 -19.33 -3.03
CA THR A 525 16.05 -18.66 -2.12
C THR A 525 15.80 -17.14 -2.07
N ARG A 526 15.41 -16.54 -3.22
CA ARG A 526 15.07 -15.11 -3.31
C ARG A 526 13.74 -14.79 -2.60
N LYS A 527 12.75 -15.68 -2.63
CA LYS A 527 11.47 -15.54 -1.91
C LYS A 527 11.68 -15.62 -0.40
N ILE A 528 12.49 -16.59 0.05
CA ILE A 528 12.87 -16.75 1.47
C ILE A 528 13.61 -15.50 1.97
N MET A 529 14.58 -14.99 1.20
CA MET A 529 15.30 -13.76 1.52
C MET A 529 14.38 -12.52 1.62
N LYS A 530 13.39 -12.39 0.74
CA LYS A 530 12.39 -11.30 0.80
C LYS A 530 11.45 -11.40 2.01
N ARG A 531 11.19 -12.61 2.53
CA ARG A 531 10.40 -12.82 3.75
C ARG A 531 11.22 -12.49 5.01
N LEU A 532 12.47 -12.93 5.08
CA LEU A 532 13.39 -12.65 6.19
C LEU A 532 13.65 -11.14 6.36
N LYS A 533 13.99 -10.42 5.27
CA LYS A 533 14.26 -8.96 5.31
C LYS A 533 13.09 -8.14 5.87
N VAL A 534 11.86 -8.56 5.57
CA VAL A 534 10.64 -7.88 6.00
C VAL A 534 10.37 -8.17 7.47
N SER A 535 10.53 -9.42 7.91
CA SER A 535 10.40 -9.80 9.31
C SER A 535 11.37 -9.02 10.22
N ILE A 536 12.61 -8.79 9.75
CA ILE A 536 13.64 -8.03 10.49
C ILE A 536 13.29 -6.56 10.58
N LEU A 537 12.85 -5.94 9.49
CA LEU A 537 12.45 -4.53 9.50
C LEU A 537 11.37 -4.27 10.55
N PHE A 538 10.36 -5.13 10.59
CA PHE A 538 9.27 -5.03 11.57
C PHE A 538 9.74 -5.28 12.99
N PHE A 539 10.58 -6.31 13.23
CA PHE A 539 11.17 -6.58 14.55
C PHE A 539 11.97 -5.39 15.10
N ILE A 540 12.79 -4.74 14.27
CA ILE A 540 13.57 -3.55 14.64
C ILE A 540 12.64 -2.38 14.95
N SER A 541 11.71 -2.08 14.04
CA SER A 541 10.85 -0.88 14.09
C SER A 541 9.81 -0.85 15.21
N THR A 542 9.65 -1.95 15.95
CA THR A 542 8.61 -2.08 16.98
C THR A 542 9.23 -2.41 18.33
N TRP A 543 9.62 -3.67 18.53
CA TRP A 543 10.05 -4.18 19.84
C TRP A 543 11.44 -3.68 20.25
N TYR A 544 12.40 -3.71 19.32
CA TYR A 544 13.79 -3.36 19.64
C TYR A 544 13.95 -1.86 19.95
N VAL A 545 13.33 -0.99 19.15
CA VAL A 545 13.34 0.46 19.40
C VAL A 545 12.65 0.81 20.71
N GLY A 546 11.52 0.15 21.04
CA GLY A 546 10.82 0.36 22.30
C GLY A 546 11.70 0.05 23.53
N LEU A 547 12.40 -1.09 23.53
CA LEU A 547 13.28 -1.48 24.64
C LEU A 547 14.59 -0.68 24.68
N LEU A 548 15.18 -0.37 23.52
CA LEU A 548 16.34 0.50 23.44
C LEU A 548 16.04 1.91 23.93
N ALA A 549 14.86 2.46 23.61
CA ALA A 549 14.43 3.75 24.12
C ALA A 549 14.32 3.74 25.65
N ALA A 550 13.86 2.64 26.24
CA ALA A 550 13.76 2.50 27.68
C ALA A 550 15.14 2.59 28.39
N ASP A 551 16.15 1.90 27.86
CA ASP A 551 17.50 1.98 28.42
C ASP A 551 18.21 3.29 28.06
N LEU A 552 17.92 3.87 26.88
CA LEU A 552 18.47 5.15 26.44
C LEU A 552 18.00 6.31 27.32
N PHE A 553 16.71 6.35 27.70
CA PHE A 553 16.18 7.39 28.59
C PHE A 553 16.89 7.39 29.96
N ASN A 554 17.21 6.22 30.49
CA ASN A 554 18.04 6.10 31.68
C ASN A 554 19.49 6.58 31.44
N ALA A 555 20.09 6.20 30.30
CA ALA A 555 21.47 6.55 29.98
C ALA A 555 21.69 8.05 29.75
N ILE A 556 20.70 8.77 29.23
CA ILE A 556 20.75 10.23 29.04
C ILE A 556 20.41 11.04 30.30
N GLY A 557 20.18 10.37 31.44
CA GLY A 557 19.98 11.02 32.74
C GLY A 557 18.55 11.49 33.02
N LEU A 558 17.53 10.99 32.30
CA LEU A 558 16.14 11.24 32.69
C LEU A 558 15.85 10.55 34.03
N SER A 559 15.18 11.25 34.94
CA SER A 559 14.84 10.75 36.27
C SER A 559 13.47 11.27 36.73
N GLY A 560 12.94 10.71 37.81
CA GLY A 560 11.65 11.10 38.39
C GLY A 560 10.45 10.84 37.48
N ASP A 561 9.40 11.64 37.63
CA ASP A 561 8.10 11.44 36.96
C ASP A 561 8.18 11.49 35.43
N LEU A 562 9.11 12.26 34.88
CA LEU A 562 9.30 12.37 33.43
C LEU A 562 9.79 11.04 32.83
N LEU A 563 10.73 10.36 33.49
CA LEU A 563 11.19 9.03 33.08
C LEU A 563 10.03 8.03 33.13
N MET A 564 9.26 8.05 34.20
CA MET A 564 8.13 7.14 34.43
C MET A 564 7.02 7.32 33.39
N PHE A 565 6.72 8.57 33.02
CA PHE A 565 5.80 8.90 31.95
C PHE A 565 6.32 8.42 30.58
N MET A 566 7.60 8.67 30.26
CA MET A 566 8.18 8.24 28.98
C MET A 566 8.22 6.72 28.85
N MET A 567 8.60 5.99 29.90
CA MET A 567 8.56 4.52 29.94
C MET A 567 7.16 3.97 29.67
N SER A 568 6.14 4.60 30.26
CA SER A 568 4.75 4.15 30.15
C SER A 568 4.21 4.36 28.73
N ASN A 569 4.69 5.35 27.98
CA ASN A 569 4.28 5.60 26.59
C ASN A 569 4.96 4.64 25.59
N LEU A 570 6.07 3.99 25.95
CA LEU A 570 6.72 2.98 25.11
C LEU A 570 5.86 1.73 24.91
N VAL A 571 4.81 1.54 25.73
CA VAL A 571 3.80 0.47 25.59
C VAL A 571 3.14 0.46 24.20
N PHE A 572 3.05 1.60 23.52
CA PHE A 572 2.52 1.66 22.16
C PHE A 572 3.32 0.80 21.18
N PHE A 573 4.66 0.89 21.23
CA PHE A 573 5.55 0.10 20.37
C PHE A 573 5.45 -1.40 20.68
N VAL A 574 5.25 -1.70 21.97
CA VAL A 574 5.00 -3.05 22.48
C VAL A 574 3.69 -3.63 21.93
N LEU A 575 2.59 -2.86 21.93
CA LEU A 575 1.30 -3.29 21.38
C LEU A 575 1.34 -3.61 19.89
N VAL A 576 2.06 -2.79 19.11
CA VAL A 576 2.26 -3.05 17.67
C VAL A 576 3.03 -4.36 17.48
N SER A 577 4.01 -4.64 18.35
CA SER A 577 4.83 -5.85 18.28
C SER A 577 4.03 -7.14 18.44
N TYR A 578 3.04 -7.17 19.34
CA TYR A 578 2.19 -8.33 19.57
C TYR A 578 1.19 -8.57 18.43
N SER A 579 0.72 -7.47 17.81
CA SER A 579 -0.34 -7.51 16.81
C SER A 579 0.18 -7.84 15.41
N GLN A 580 1.37 -7.34 15.06
CA GLN A 580 1.88 -7.39 13.68
C GLN A 580 2.19 -8.81 13.17
N PHE A 581 2.57 -9.74 14.06
CA PHE A 581 3.05 -11.07 13.64
C PHE A 581 1.98 -11.82 12.83
N PHE A 582 0.73 -11.80 13.31
CA PHE A 582 -0.41 -12.40 12.61
C PHE A 582 -0.59 -11.82 11.20
N TYR A 583 -0.57 -10.50 11.07
CA TYR A 583 -0.75 -9.80 9.79
C TYR A 583 0.40 -10.06 8.81
N ILE A 584 1.63 -10.19 9.30
CA ILE A 584 2.79 -10.51 8.46
C ILE A 584 2.69 -11.95 7.95
N VAL A 585 2.32 -12.91 8.80
CA VAL A 585 2.20 -14.32 8.41
C VAL A 585 1.07 -14.53 7.40
N ILE A 586 -0.11 -13.93 7.60
CA ILE A 586 -1.24 -14.04 6.66
C ILE A 586 -0.95 -13.35 5.30
N TRP A 587 -0.18 -12.26 5.31
CA TRP A 587 0.25 -11.60 4.08
C TRP A 587 1.26 -12.44 3.29
N ARG A 588 2.22 -13.07 3.99
CA ARG A 588 3.38 -13.72 3.36
C ARG A 588 3.25 -15.22 3.11
N SER A 589 2.46 -15.95 3.90
CA SER A 589 2.20 -17.39 3.69
C SER A 589 0.80 -17.60 3.09
N PRO A 590 0.71 -17.93 1.79
CA PRO A 590 -0.57 -18.29 1.19
C PRO A 590 -1.15 -19.58 1.80
N GLU A 591 -0.32 -20.50 2.28
CA GLU A 591 -0.74 -21.73 2.94
C GLU A 591 -1.47 -21.43 4.27
N TYR A 592 -0.86 -20.59 5.13
CA TYR A 592 -1.46 -20.15 6.38
C TYR A 592 -2.76 -19.37 6.13
N ARG A 593 -2.76 -18.48 5.14
CA ARG A 593 -3.96 -17.71 4.76
C ARG A 593 -5.10 -18.62 4.30
N ASN A 594 -4.81 -19.64 3.51
CA ASN A 594 -5.80 -20.62 3.06
C ASN A 594 -6.35 -21.46 4.22
N ALA A 595 -5.50 -21.91 5.13
CA ALA A 595 -5.91 -22.63 6.33
C ALA A 595 -6.77 -21.75 7.25
N PHE A 596 -6.40 -20.48 7.44
CA PHE A 596 -7.18 -19.50 8.21
C PHE A 596 -8.58 -19.30 7.62
N PHE A 597 -8.68 -19.07 6.31
CA PHE A 597 -9.98 -18.96 5.64
C PHE A 597 -10.79 -20.27 5.69
N ALA A 598 -10.12 -21.42 5.71
CA ALA A 598 -10.79 -22.71 5.90
C ALA A 598 -11.37 -22.86 7.31
N ALA A 599 -10.58 -22.58 8.35
CA ALA A 599 -10.98 -22.69 9.75
C ALA A 599 -12.13 -21.72 10.10
N TRP A 600 -12.15 -20.52 9.50
CA TRP A 600 -13.18 -19.53 9.73
C TRP A 600 -14.34 -19.57 8.72
N SER A 601 -14.41 -20.59 7.86
CA SER A 601 -15.43 -20.67 6.79
C SER A 601 -16.88 -20.82 7.27
N TRP A 602 -17.11 -21.01 8.57
CA TRP A 602 -18.41 -20.95 9.21
C TRP A 602 -18.89 -19.51 9.44
N ILE A 603 -17.98 -18.53 9.51
CA ILE A 603 -18.33 -17.11 9.48
C ILE A 603 -18.61 -16.69 8.03
N PRO A 604 -19.77 -16.05 7.74
CA PRO A 604 -20.15 -15.67 6.38
C PRO A 604 -19.10 -14.82 5.64
N CYS A 605 -18.43 -13.89 6.33
CA CYS A 605 -17.38 -13.05 5.72
C CYS A 605 -16.13 -13.86 5.34
N CYS A 606 -15.70 -14.80 6.18
CA CYS A 606 -14.55 -15.67 5.92
C CYS A 606 -14.88 -16.76 4.88
N ARG A 607 -16.14 -17.23 4.80
CA ARG A 607 -16.63 -18.12 3.74
C ARG A 607 -16.54 -17.47 2.37
N SER A 608 -16.95 -16.20 2.29
CA SER A 608 -16.83 -15.36 1.09
C SER A 608 -15.37 -15.13 0.70
N LEU A 609 -14.49 -14.85 1.67
CA LEU A 609 -13.04 -14.72 1.43
C LEU A 609 -12.37 -16.03 0.96
N LYS A 610 -12.77 -17.18 1.53
CA LYS A 610 -12.30 -18.52 1.11
C LYS A 610 -12.71 -18.84 -0.32
N GLN A 611 -13.97 -18.58 -0.69
CA GLN A 611 -14.47 -18.80 -2.05
C GLN A 611 -13.74 -17.92 -3.07
N ARG A 612 -13.49 -16.64 -2.72
CA ARG A 612 -12.68 -15.72 -3.54
C ARG A 612 -11.25 -16.26 -3.75
N HIS A 613 -10.57 -16.73 -2.71
CA HIS A 613 -9.19 -17.24 -2.81
C HIS A 613 -9.09 -18.60 -3.53
N SER A 614 -10.05 -19.52 -3.32
CA SER A 614 -10.06 -20.85 -3.96
C SER A 614 -10.23 -20.75 -5.48
N MET A 615 -11.04 -19.80 -5.96
CA MET A 615 -11.20 -19.55 -7.39
C MET A 615 -9.92 -18.97 -8.02
N THR A 616 -9.21 -18.05 -7.36
CA THR A 616 -7.92 -17.52 -7.86
C THR A 616 -6.83 -18.59 -7.98
N THR A 617 -6.85 -19.61 -7.10
CA THR A 617 -5.80 -20.65 -7.05
C THR A 617 -6.06 -21.78 -8.06
N LYS A 618 -7.33 -22.15 -8.30
CA LYS A 618 -7.69 -23.16 -9.32
C LYS A 618 -7.38 -22.68 -10.74
N VAL A 619 -7.62 -21.40 -11.06
CA VAL A 619 -7.30 -20.82 -12.37
C VAL A 619 -5.80 -20.88 -12.69
N SER A 620 -4.91 -20.71 -11.70
CA SER A 620 -3.45 -20.89 -11.90
C SER A 620 -3.02 -22.36 -12.06
N ALA A 621 -3.71 -23.32 -11.43
CA ALA A 621 -3.33 -24.74 -11.52
C ALA A 621 -3.79 -25.39 -12.83
N THR A 622 -4.98 -25.06 -13.32
CA THR A 622 -5.49 -25.58 -14.61
C THR A 622 -4.71 -25.01 -15.81
N ALA A 623 -4.15 -23.80 -15.67
CA ALA A 623 -3.24 -23.22 -16.65
C ALA A 623 -1.88 -23.95 -16.74
N HIS A 624 -1.43 -24.58 -15.65
CA HIS A 624 -0.19 -25.38 -15.62
C HIS A 624 -0.38 -26.82 -16.11
N SER A 625 -1.54 -27.44 -15.88
CA SER A 625 -1.82 -28.82 -16.33
C SER A 625 -2.04 -28.92 -17.85
N HIS A 626 -2.63 -27.90 -18.48
CA HIS A 626 -2.75 -27.85 -19.94
C HIS A 626 -1.42 -27.59 -20.67
N GLN A 627 -0.37 -27.17 -19.94
CA GLN A 627 0.97 -26.98 -20.49
C GLN A 627 1.83 -28.25 -20.46
N MET A 628 1.50 -29.25 -19.63
CA MET A 628 2.20 -30.54 -19.57
C MET A 628 1.56 -31.61 -20.46
N SER A 629 0.27 -31.51 -20.81
CA SER A 629 -0.39 -32.46 -21.73
C SER A 629 -0.18 -32.16 -23.22
N SER A 630 0.53 -31.08 -23.55
CA SER A 630 0.85 -30.69 -24.93
C SER A 630 2.34 -30.91 -25.28
N ALA A 631 3.05 -31.69 -24.46
CA ALA A 631 4.47 -32.02 -24.65
C ALA A 631 4.74 -33.53 -24.62
N SER A 632 3.76 -34.33 -25.06
CA SER A 632 3.90 -35.75 -25.41
C SER A 632 3.38 -35.98 -26.82
#